data_AF-E0UL66-F1
#
_entry.id   AF-E0UL66-F1
#
_cell.length_a   1.000
_cell.length_b   1.000
_cell.length_c   1.000
_cell.angle_alpha   90.00
_cell.angle_beta   90.00
_cell.angle_gamma   90.00
#
_symmetry.space_group_name_H-M   'P 1'
#
loop_
_entity.id
_entity.type
_entity.pdbx_description
1 polymer ?
#
loop_
_entity_poly.entity_id
_entity_poly.type
_entity_poly.pdbx_seq_one_letter_code
_entity_poly.pdbx_strand_id
1 'polypeptide(L)'
;MRSLSEKAKESLILIEKVSQQYHTSKLTTKDNETEKTLSEGSWLKSRFIRNFLSHLALSTLFILIGLLVGLLGYHWTNHLSWVDALVEASMILSGMGPINSLSTTSAKVFASVYALFSGLIFVMAMGIVLSPLVSSLLKQLSNFTDSESEEEKN
;
A
#
# COMPACT_ATOMS: atom_id res chain seq x y z
N MET A 1 -57.49 -12.48 -50.84
CA MET A 1 -56.03 -12.60 -51.05
C MET A 1 -55.21 -11.42 -50.51
N ARG A 2 -55.75 -10.20 -50.34
CA ARG A 2 -55.00 -9.04 -49.80
C ARG A 2 -54.61 -9.12 -48.31
N SER A 3 -55.32 -9.88 -47.46
CA SER A 3 -55.04 -9.93 -46.02
C SER A 3 -53.85 -10.80 -45.60
N LEU A 4 -53.43 -11.76 -46.44
CA LEU A 4 -52.26 -12.60 -46.13
C LEU A 4 -50.94 -11.85 -46.35
N SER A 5 -50.90 -10.90 -47.28
CA SER A 5 -49.71 -10.09 -47.56
C SER A 5 -49.41 -9.08 -46.45
N GLU A 6 -50.44 -8.47 -45.86
CA GLU A 6 -50.26 -7.50 -44.77
C GLU A 6 -49.80 -8.17 -43.48
N LYS A 7 -50.36 -9.33 -43.14
CA LYS A 7 -49.95 -10.10 -41.95
C LYS A 7 -48.49 -10.56 -42.02
N ALA A 8 -48.01 -10.89 -43.22
CA ALA A 8 -46.60 -11.23 -43.45
C ALA A 8 -45.66 -10.04 -43.21
N LYS A 9 -46.04 -8.83 -43.67
CA LYS A 9 -45.25 -7.61 -43.44
C LYS A 9 -45.17 -7.26 -41.95
N GLU A 10 -46.27 -7.36 -41.23
CA GLU A 10 -46.29 -7.13 -39.78
C GLU A 10 -45.36 -8.10 -39.02
N SER A 11 -45.35 -9.38 -39.42
CA SER A 11 -44.46 -10.37 -38.81
C SER A 11 -42.97 -10.09 -39.07
N LEU A 12 -42.62 -9.60 -40.26
CA LEU A 12 -41.24 -9.22 -40.59
C LEU A 12 -40.78 -8.00 -39.77
N ILE A 13 -41.65 -7.01 -39.60
CA ILE A 13 -41.36 -5.82 -38.78
C ILE A 13 -41.15 -6.22 -37.31
N LEU A 14 -41.93 -7.18 -36.80
CA LEU A 14 -41.75 -7.68 -35.43
C LEU A 14 -40.43 -8.43 -35.26
N ILE A 15 -40.04 -9.28 -36.23
CA ILE A 15 -38.78 -10.02 -36.18
C ILE A 15 -37.58 -9.05 -36.20
N GLU A 16 -37.65 -8.02 -37.04
CA GLU A 16 -36.57 -7.03 -37.14
C GLU A 16 -36.45 -6.17 -35.87
N LYS A 17 -37.58 -5.77 -35.27
CA LYS A 17 -37.58 -5.09 -33.96
C LYS A 17 -37.02 -5.96 -32.85
N VAL A 18 -37.39 -7.24 -32.80
CA VAL A 18 -36.88 -8.19 -31.78
C VAL A 18 -35.37 -8.43 -31.98
N SER A 19 -34.91 -8.57 -33.22
CA SER A 19 -33.49 -8.75 -33.54
C SER A 19 -32.66 -7.52 -33.15
N GLN A 20 -33.14 -6.31 -33.45
CA GLN A 20 -32.50 -5.05 -33.03
C GLN A 20 -32.45 -4.90 -31.52
N GLN A 21 -33.57 -5.18 -30.84
CA GLN A 21 -33.65 -5.09 -29.39
C GLN A 21 -32.70 -6.07 -28.70
N TYR A 22 -32.60 -7.31 -29.20
CA TYR A 22 -31.66 -8.31 -28.72
C TYR A 22 -30.20 -7.88 -28.90
N HIS A 23 -29.86 -7.24 -30.02
CA HIS A 23 -28.52 -6.71 -30.24
C HIS A 23 -28.19 -5.54 -29.31
N THR A 24 -29.13 -4.62 -29.09
CA THR A 24 -28.91 -3.47 -28.18
C THR A 24 -28.76 -3.89 -26.72
N SER A 25 -29.57 -4.84 -26.24
CA SER A 25 -29.49 -5.28 -24.84
C SER A 25 -28.19 -6.04 -24.53
N LYS A 26 -27.64 -6.74 -25.51
CA LYS A 26 -26.41 -7.53 -25.33
C LYS A 26 -25.14 -6.68 -25.36
N LEU A 27 -25.17 -5.53 -26.04
CA LEU A 27 -24.09 -4.54 -26.00
C LEU A 27 -24.10 -3.85 -24.63
N THR A 28 -25.23 -3.25 -24.22
CA THR A 28 -25.32 -2.48 -22.97
C THR A 28 -24.99 -3.26 -21.69
N THR A 29 -25.14 -4.59 -21.70
CA THR A 29 -24.90 -5.46 -20.54
C THR A 29 -23.46 -6.01 -20.47
N LYS A 30 -22.68 -5.89 -21.54
CA LYS A 30 -21.27 -6.31 -21.51
C LYS A 30 -20.36 -5.15 -21.07
N ASP A 31 -20.75 -3.96 -21.47
CA ASP A 31 -20.01 -2.72 -21.25
C ASP A 31 -20.07 -2.29 -19.76
N ASN A 32 -21.24 -2.45 -19.14
CA ASN A 32 -21.46 -2.08 -17.73
C ASN A 32 -20.76 -3.02 -16.72
N GLU A 33 -20.64 -4.32 -17.02
CA GLU A 33 -19.97 -5.30 -16.15
C GLU A 33 -18.43 -5.14 -16.21
N THR A 34 -17.90 -4.79 -17.39
CA THR A 34 -16.47 -4.50 -17.57
C THR A 34 -16.06 -3.14 -17.00
N GLU A 35 -16.90 -2.10 -17.09
CA GLU A 35 -16.63 -0.82 -16.40
C GLU A 35 -16.71 -0.95 -14.87
N LYS A 36 -17.66 -1.71 -14.34
CA LYS A 36 -17.86 -1.86 -12.90
C LYS A 36 -16.69 -2.59 -12.23
N THR A 37 -16.17 -3.64 -12.87
CA THR A 37 -14.99 -4.40 -12.39
C THR A 37 -13.69 -3.60 -12.48
N LEU A 38 -13.51 -2.77 -13.51
CA LEU A 38 -12.34 -1.89 -13.63
C LEU A 38 -12.41 -0.68 -12.67
N SER A 39 -13.60 -0.14 -12.42
CA SER A 39 -13.82 0.99 -11.52
C SER A 39 -13.64 0.61 -10.04
N GLU A 40 -14.20 -0.53 -9.60
CA GLU A 40 -14.06 -0.99 -8.20
C GLU A 40 -12.60 -1.27 -7.82
N GLY A 41 -11.79 -1.82 -8.72
CA GLY A 41 -10.36 -2.08 -8.49
C GLY A 41 -9.50 -0.82 -8.33
N SER A 42 -9.93 0.33 -8.87
CA SER A 42 -9.15 1.58 -8.85
C SER A 42 -9.36 2.41 -7.58
N TRP A 43 -10.59 2.47 -7.07
CA TRP A 43 -10.94 3.21 -5.85
C TRP A 43 -10.47 2.52 -4.57
N LEU A 44 -10.43 1.19 -4.56
CA LEU A 44 -9.86 0.40 -3.46
C LEU A 44 -8.35 0.66 -3.30
N LYS A 45 -7.61 0.76 -4.41
CA LYS A 45 -6.18 1.09 -4.40
C LYS A 45 -5.91 2.48 -3.85
N SER A 46 -6.66 3.49 -4.30
CA SER A 46 -6.37 4.88 -3.92
C SER A 46 -6.59 5.17 -2.43
N ARG A 47 -7.58 4.53 -1.79
CA ARG A 47 -7.84 4.72 -0.34
C ARG A 47 -6.85 3.92 0.52
N PHE A 48 -6.54 2.68 0.13
CA PHE A 48 -5.56 1.84 0.82
C PHE A 48 -4.15 2.43 0.72
N ILE A 49 -3.75 2.91 -0.45
CA ILE A 49 -2.45 3.58 -0.68
C ILE A 49 -2.35 4.84 0.17
N ARG A 50 -3.41 5.66 0.30
CA ARG A 50 -3.36 6.88 1.12
C ARG A 50 -3.13 6.59 2.60
N ASN A 51 -3.78 5.57 3.15
CA ASN A 51 -3.56 5.14 4.53
C ASN A 51 -2.15 4.58 4.72
N PHE A 52 -1.71 3.70 3.81
CA PHE A 52 -0.36 3.14 3.83
C PHE A 52 0.73 4.22 3.71
N LEU A 53 0.52 5.22 2.85
CA LEU A 53 1.42 6.36 2.66
C LEU A 53 1.48 7.25 3.92
N SER A 54 0.39 7.35 4.68
CA SER A 54 0.37 8.08 5.94
C SER A 54 1.19 7.36 7.03
N HIS A 55 1.08 6.03 7.11
CA HIS A 55 1.92 5.22 8.02
C HIS A 55 3.40 5.26 7.62
N LEU A 56 3.69 5.20 6.31
CA LEU A 56 5.04 5.40 5.77
C LEU A 56 5.60 6.78 6.10
N ALA A 57 4.81 7.84 5.92
CA ALA A 57 5.23 9.21 6.24
C ALA A 57 5.53 9.37 7.74
N LEU A 58 4.69 8.79 8.61
CA LEU A 58 4.92 8.81 10.05
C LEU A 58 6.18 8.05 10.44
N SER A 59 6.40 6.85 9.87
CA SER A 59 7.61 6.06 10.08
C SER A 59 8.87 6.82 9.60
N THR A 60 8.78 7.46 8.43
CA THR A 60 9.86 8.29 7.87
C THR A 60 10.18 9.47 8.79
N LEU A 61 9.17 10.10 9.39
CA LEU A 61 9.36 11.19 10.34
C LEU A 61 10.14 10.73 11.58
N PHE A 62 9.82 9.55 12.12
CA PHE A 62 10.57 8.97 13.24
C PHE A 62 12.05 8.71 12.89
N ILE A 63 12.30 8.17 11.70
CA ILE A 63 13.66 7.94 11.18
C ILE A 63 14.42 9.27 11.03
N LEU A 64 13.77 10.30 10.48
CA LEU A 64 14.35 11.65 10.34
C LEU A 64 14.72 12.27 11.68
N ILE A 65 13.86 12.14 12.69
CA ILE A 65 14.15 12.61 14.05
C ILE A 65 15.37 11.87 14.61
N GLY A 66 15.45 10.55 14.43
CA GLY A 66 16.61 9.75 14.82
C GLY A 66 17.90 10.20 14.14
N LEU A 67 17.85 10.45 12.83
CA LEU A 67 18.97 10.97 12.04
C LEU A 67 19.44 12.34 12.55
N LEU A 68 18.51 13.26 12.84
CA LEU A 68 18.86 14.59 13.34
C LEU A 68 19.56 14.52 14.70
N VAL A 69 19.11 13.63 15.58
CA VAL A 69 19.77 13.37 16.87
C VAL A 69 21.19 12.85 16.66
N GLY A 70 21.37 11.88 15.74
CA GLY A 70 22.68 11.36 15.37
C GLY A 70 23.61 12.42 14.77
N LEU A 71 23.08 13.20 13.83
CA LEU A 71 23.76 14.30 13.14
C LEU A 71 24.32 15.33 14.13
N LEU A 72 23.46 15.82 15.03
CA LEU A 72 23.84 16.79 16.06
C LEU A 72 24.87 16.19 17.04
N GLY A 73 24.69 14.94 17.44
CA GLY A 73 25.59 14.27 18.36
C GLY A 73 26.97 14.02 17.78
N TYR A 74 27.09 13.57 16.53
CA TYR A 74 28.38 13.39 15.86
C TYR A 74 29.09 14.71 15.55
N HIS A 75 28.32 15.74 15.21
CA HIS A 75 28.88 17.08 15.01
C HIS A 75 29.50 17.63 16.31
N TRP A 76 28.84 17.43 17.45
CA TRP A 76 29.34 17.92 18.74
C TRP A 76 30.46 17.04 19.33
N THR A 77 30.36 15.71 19.23
CA THR A 77 31.27 14.79 19.94
C THR A 77 32.55 14.46 19.17
N ASN A 78 32.47 14.44 17.84
CA ASN A 78 33.59 14.07 16.97
C ASN A 78 34.05 15.23 16.07
N HIS A 79 33.46 16.43 16.22
CA HIS A 79 33.76 17.64 15.43
C HIS A 79 33.74 17.40 13.90
N LEU A 80 32.93 16.44 13.46
CA LEU A 80 32.78 16.09 12.05
C LEU A 80 32.04 17.20 11.30
N SER A 81 32.30 17.33 9.99
CA SER A 81 31.47 18.19 9.15
C SER A 81 30.01 17.70 9.15
N TRP A 82 29.04 18.57 8.88
CA TRP A 82 27.62 18.19 8.84
C TRP A 82 27.35 17.01 7.90
N VAL A 83 28.06 16.93 6.78
CA VAL A 83 27.90 15.85 5.81
C VAL A 83 28.47 14.54 6.36
N ASP A 84 29.67 14.58 6.95
CA ASP A 84 30.29 13.38 7.52
C ASP A 84 29.49 12.85 8.72
N ALA A 85 28.99 13.74 9.57
CA ALA A 85 28.13 13.40 10.69
C ALA A 85 26.79 12.77 10.23
N LEU A 86 26.23 13.24 9.12
CA LEU A 86 25.02 12.63 8.52
C LEU A 86 25.31 11.22 8.01
N VAL A 87 26.44 11.04 7.33
CA VAL A 87 26.86 9.73 6.81
C VAL A 87 27.04 8.74 7.96
N GLU A 88 27.76 9.10 9.02
CA GLU A 88 27.95 8.24 10.20
C GLU A 88 26.62 7.89 10.89
N ALA A 89 25.76 8.90 11.10
CA ALA A 89 24.46 8.71 11.71
C ALA A 89 23.56 7.78 10.87
N SER A 90 23.60 7.90 9.55
CA SER A 90 22.84 7.07 8.62
C SER A 90 23.35 5.63 8.54
N MET A 91 24.67 5.43 8.60
CA MET A 91 25.27 4.09 8.64
C MET A 91 24.82 3.33 9.87
N ILE A 92 24.98 3.91 11.06
CA ILE A 92 24.55 3.26 12.30
C ILE A 92 23.04 3.03 12.33
N LEU A 93 22.24 3.96 11.81
CA LEU A 93 20.80 3.77 11.71
C LEU A 93 20.41 2.64 10.73
N SER A 94 21.21 2.43 9.68
CA SER A 94 21.06 1.29 8.77
C SER A 94 21.62 -0.03 9.33
N GLY A 95 22.22 -0.01 10.52
CA GLY A 95 22.87 -1.18 11.12
C GLY A 95 24.30 -1.45 10.64
N MET A 96 24.88 -0.54 9.85
CA MET A 96 26.30 -0.57 9.48
C MET A 96 27.12 0.16 10.55
N GLY A 97 28.34 -0.32 10.82
CA GLY A 97 29.24 0.36 11.74
C GLY A 97 29.72 1.71 11.22
N PRO A 98 30.36 2.53 12.08
CA PRO A 98 30.92 3.82 11.66
C PRO A 98 32.06 3.65 10.65
N ILE A 99 32.13 4.55 9.67
CA ILE A 99 33.14 4.50 8.58
C ILE A 99 34.43 5.15 9.04
N ASN A 100 34.31 6.31 9.67
CA ASN A 100 35.44 7.10 10.15
C ASN A 100 35.90 6.62 11.51
N SER A 101 37.21 6.73 11.73
CA SER A 101 37.81 6.41 13.02
C SER A 101 37.32 7.38 14.09
N LEU A 102 36.54 6.88 15.06
CA LEU A 102 36.09 7.64 16.23
C LEU A 102 37.32 8.01 17.06
N SER A 103 37.76 9.26 16.92
CA SER A 103 39.06 9.72 17.42
C SER A 103 38.99 10.07 18.91
N THR A 104 37.82 10.45 19.39
CA THR A 104 37.59 10.85 20.79
C THR A 104 36.88 9.76 21.59
N THR A 105 37.18 9.66 22.89
CA THR A 105 36.48 8.74 23.80
C THR A 105 34.99 9.09 23.90
N SER A 106 34.65 10.38 23.86
CA SER A 106 33.27 10.86 23.84
C SER A 106 32.51 10.39 22.60
N ALA A 107 33.12 10.41 21.42
CA ALA A 107 32.49 9.92 20.19
C ALA A 107 32.25 8.40 20.22
N LYS A 108 33.14 7.62 20.85
CA LYS A 108 32.95 6.17 21.03
C LYS A 108 31.77 5.85 21.94
N VAL A 109 31.64 6.56 23.05
CA VAL A 109 30.50 6.39 23.98
C VAL A 109 29.20 6.87 23.34
N PHE A 110 29.23 7.97 22.60
CA PHE A 110 28.07 8.44 21.85
C PHE A 110 27.64 7.42 20.80
N ALA A 111 28.57 6.89 20.00
CA ALA A 111 28.28 5.91 18.96
C ALA A 111 27.64 4.64 19.51
N SER A 112 28.07 4.14 20.69
CA SER A 112 27.47 2.95 21.30
C SER A 112 26.04 3.22 21.79
N VAL A 113 25.80 4.35 22.44
CA VAL A 113 24.44 4.76 22.88
C VAL A 113 23.55 5.00 21.67
N TYR A 114 24.06 5.70 20.66
CA TYR A 114 23.33 5.98 19.43
C TYR A 114 23.00 4.69 18.67
N ALA A 115 23.88 3.68 18.63
CA ALA A 115 23.59 2.40 18.00
C ALA A 115 22.43 1.64 18.67
N LEU A 116 22.30 1.72 19.99
CA LEU A 116 21.15 1.14 20.70
C LEU A 116 19.86 1.92 20.43
N PHE A 117 19.96 3.25 20.46
CA PHE A 117 18.83 4.15 20.20
C PHE A 117 18.32 4.05 18.75
N SER A 118 19.23 4.03 17.77
CA SER A 118 18.93 3.92 16.35
C SER A 118 18.25 2.59 16.03
N GLY A 119 18.73 1.50 16.64
CA GLY A 119 18.09 0.19 16.56
C GLY A 119 16.64 0.21 17.07
N LEU A 120 16.38 0.88 18.20
CA LEU A 120 15.02 1.02 18.72
C LEU A 120 14.12 1.84 17.78
N ILE A 121 14.62 2.96 17.23
CA ILE A 121 13.89 3.75 16.23
C ILE A 121 13.56 2.91 15.01
N PHE A 122 14.51 2.11 14.51
CA PHE A 122 14.29 1.24 13.37
C PHE A 122 13.20 0.20 13.65
N VAL A 123 13.22 -0.44 14.83
CA VAL A 123 12.19 -1.40 15.25
C VAL A 123 10.80 -0.73 15.34
N MET A 124 10.72 0.48 15.91
CA MET A 124 9.48 1.24 15.98
C MET A 124 8.95 1.60 14.59
N ALA A 125 9.82 2.11 13.71
CA ALA A 125 9.51 2.46 12.34
C ALA A 125 9.00 1.24 11.55
N MET A 126 9.63 0.08 11.74
CA MET A 126 9.21 -1.19 11.15
C MET A 126 7.84 -1.63 11.68
N GLY A 127 7.60 -1.53 12.99
CA GLY A 127 6.29 -1.86 13.60
C GLY A 127 5.12 -1.05 13.02
N ILE A 128 5.33 0.24 12.77
CA ILE A 128 4.32 1.11 12.13
C ILE A 128 3.99 0.63 10.71
N VAL A 129 5.00 0.23 9.94
CA VAL A 129 4.82 -0.25 8.56
C VAL A 129 4.21 -1.65 8.51
N LEU A 130 4.55 -2.53 9.45
CA LEU A 130 4.02 -3.89 9.53
C LEU A 130 2.58 -3.95 10.06
N SER A 131 2.14 -2.96 10.85
CA SER A 131 0.79 -2.91 11.43
C SER A 131 -0.35 -3.18 10.42
N PRO A 132 -0.45 -2.48 9.27
CA PRO A 132 -1.48 -2.77 8.27
C PRO A 132 -1.33 -4.16 7.64
N LEU A 133 -0.09 -4.66 7.50
CA LEU A 133 0.19 -5.96 6.89
C LEU A 133 -0.34 -7.10 7.77
N VAL A 134 -0.03 -7.05 9.07
CA VAL A 134 -0.52 -8.03 10.05
C VAL A 134 -2.04 -7.97 10.17
N SER A 135 -2.62 -6.77 10.20
CA SER A 135 -4.09 -6.61 10.24
C SER A 135 -4.77 -7.23 9.02
N SER A 136 -4.19 -7.07 7.83
CA SER A 136 -4.73 -7.69 6.61
C SER A 136 -4.62 -9.22 6.63
N LEU A 137 -3.50 -9.78 7.09
CA LEU A 137 -3.34 -11.25 7.18
C LEU A 137 -4.33 -11.88 8.15
N LEU A 138 -4.55 -11.25 9.31
CA LEU A 138 -5.53 -11.73 10.30
C LEU A 138 -6.96 -11.71 9.73
N LYS A 139 -7.34 -10.65 9.00
CA LYS A 139 -8.65 -10.58 8.33
C LYS A 139 -8.83 -11.66 7.27
N GLN A 140 -7.77 -11.99 6.52
CA GLN A 140 -7.85 -13.03 5.51
C GLN A 140 -8.02 -14.42 6.14
N LEU A 141 -7.36 -14.67 7.28
CA LEU A 141 -7.53 -15.92 8.03
C LEU A 141 -8.92 -16.04 8.64
N SER A 142 -9.48 -14.97 9.22
CA SER A 142 -10.84 -15.02 9.78
C SER A 142 -11.89 -15.31 8.71
N ASN A 143 -11.77 -14.67 7.54
CA ASN A 143 -12.70 -14.89 6.43
C ASN A 143 -12.66 -16.33 5.91
N PHE A 144 -11.53 -17.02 6.02
CA PHE A 144 -11.41 -18.43 5.65
C PHE A 144 -12.17 -19.33 6.64
N THR A 145 -12.05 -19.06 7.93
CA THR A 145 -12.79 -19.78 8.98
C THR A 145 -14.30 -19.62 8.84
N ASP A 146 -14.78 -18.44 8.47
CA ASP A 146 -16.23 -18.21 8.29
C ASP A 146 -16.78 -18.99 7.09
N SER A 147 -15.99 -19.18 6.02
CA SER A 147 -16.42 -19.91 4.81
C SER A 147 -16.57 -21.43 5.00
N GLU A 148 -15.78 -22.07 5.86
CA GLU A 148 -15.96 -23.51 6.17
C GLU A 148 -17.23 -23.76 7.01
N SER A 149 -17.62 -22.80 7.84
CA SER A 149 -18.79 -22.95 8.72
C SER A 149 -20.15 -22.86 8.02
N GLU A 150 -20.21 -22.24 6.84
CA GLU A 150 -21.42 -22.15 6.00
C GLU A 150 -21.56 -23.38 5.08
N GLU A 151 -20.45 -24.02 4.66
CA GLU A 151 -20.46 -25.23 3.84
C GLU A 151 -20.88 -26.49 4.64
N GLU A 152 -20.59 -26.55 5.93
CA GLU A 152 -21.01 -27.67 6.80
C GLU A 152 -22.52 -27.64 7.13
N LYS A 153 -23.20 -26.52 6.85
CA LYS A 153 -24.61 -26.30 7.24
C LYS A 153 -25.61 -26.45 6.08
N ASN A 154 -25.14 -26.73 4.86
CA ASN A 154 -25.94 -26.79 3.64
C ASN A 154 -25.80 -28.14 2.94
#